data_AF-A0ABD6DQQ1-F1
#
_entry.id   AF-A0ABD6DQQ1-F1
#
_cell.length_a   1.000
_cell.length_b   1.000
_cell.length_c   1.000
_cell.angle_alpha   90.00
_cell.angle_beta   90.00
_cell.angle_gamma   90.00
#
_symmetry.space_group_name_H-M   'P 1'
#
loop_
_entity.id
_entity.type
_entity.pdbx_description
1 polymer ?
#
loop_
_entity_poly.entity_id
_entity_poly.type
_entity_poly.pdbx_seq_one_letter_code
_entity_poly.pdbx_strand_id
1 'polypeptide(L)'
;MAWGILLVGIGVGAYRLEGVSPRSILSFSQSLFLVLGAVGAFWLLYNLTTYVLALGNIPGFATASSKVVAHPFLYSAAFGSSLLFTALPEEFVFRGYFQSKLITESGGTGWRAVATGTGTAAVLFALFHLPRWFLMSGHGVGPALATRLSVLVISGLAFGLIYALTNNLWLVALFHATMNQPPLLFTVNIPAELHFVVGIIEYTTMVGFTIAVLYLTSSNLISAV
;
A
#
# COMPACT_ATOMS: atom_id res chain seq x y z
N MET A 1 -4.00 12.03 13.35
CA MET A 1 -3.71 11.22 14.57
C MET A 1 -4.96 10.55 15.13
N ALA A 2 -6.04 11.28 15.47
CA ALA A 2 -7.27 10.68 16.04
C ALA A 2 -7.89 9.55 15.19
N TRP A 3 -7.84 9.68 13.86
CA TRP A 3 -8.39 8.69 12.92
C TRP A 3 -7.66 7.33 12.98
N GLY A 4 -6.32 7.33 13.04
CA GLY A 4 -5.53 6.09 13.15
C GLY A 4 -5.75 5.39 14.49
N ILE A 5 -5.89 6.16 15.58
CA ILE A 5 -6.19 5.62 16.92
C ILE A 5 -7.56 4.95 16.92
N LEU A 6 -8.57 5.60 16.33
CA LEU A 6 -9.91 5.03 16.18
C LEU A 6 -9.87 3.71 15.42
N LEU A 7 -9.15 3.65 14.29
CA LEU A 7 -8.98 2.43 13.51
C LEU A 7 -8.33 1.30 14.30
N VAL A 8 -7.23 1.57 15.00
CA VAL A 8 -6.59 0.57 15.86
C VAL A 8 -7.57 0.09 16.94
N GLY A 9 -8.33 1.01 17.54
CA GLY A 9 -9.38 0.67 18.52
C GLY A 9 -10.45 -0.25 17.95
N ILE A 10 -10.96 0.04 16.75
CA ILE A 10 -11.93 -0.79 16.02
C ILE A 10 -11.34 -2.18 15.74
N GLY A 11 -10.13 -2.23 15.17
CA GLY A 11 -9.47 -3.50 14.83
C GLY A 11 -9.23 -4.36 16.06
N VAL A 12 -8.60 -3.81 17.10
CA VAL A 12 -8.31 -4.53 18.35
C VAL A 12 -9.60 -4.96 19.04
N GLY A 13 -10.64 -4.12 19.05
CA GLY A 13 -11.95 -4.46 19.57
C GLY A 13 -12.56 -5.65 18.86
N ALA A 14 -12.56 -5.63 17.52
CA ALA A 14 -13.07 -6.73 16.69
C ALA A 14 -12.31 -8.04 16.94
N TYR A 15 -10.97 -8.02 16.96
CA TYR A 15 -10.17 -9.20 17.27
C TYR A 15 -10.46 -9.77 18.66
N ARG A 16 -10.63 -8.90 19.66
CA ARG A 16 -10.98 -9.34 21.02
C ARG A 16 -12.35 -9.99 21.09
N LEU A 17 -13.34 -9.46 20.38
CA LEU A 17 -14.68 -10.05 20.31
C LEU A 17 -14.66 -11.44 19.64
N GLU A 18 -13.76 -11.66 18.69
CA GLU A 18 -13.59 -12.94 18.00
C GLU A 18 -12.56 -13.88 18.68
N GLY A 19 -11.98 -13.50 19.82
CA GLY A 19 -10.99 -14.31 20.53
C GLY A 19 -9.65 -14.47 19.80
N VAL A 20 -9.37 -13.63 18.80
CA VAL A 20 -8.12 -13.66 18.02
C VAL A 20 -7.09 -12.70 18.64
N SER A 21 -5.85 -13.17 18.80
CA SER A 21 -4.77 -12.31 19.28
C SER A 21 -4.24 -11.42 18.17
N PRO A 22 -4.18 -10.08 18.32
CA PRO A 22 -3.57 -9.18 17.32
C PRO A 22 -2.13 -9.55 16.93
N ARG A 23 -1.41 -10.26 17.81
CA ARG A 23 -0.04 -10.73 17.56
C ARG A 23 0.04 -11.80 16.46
N SER A 24 -1.05 -12.51 16.16
CA SER A 24 -1.07 -13.52 15.10
C SER A 24 -0.92 -12.90 13.70
N ILE A 25 -1.23 -11.60 13.56
CA ILE A 25 -1.19 -10.86 12.29
C ILE A 25 0.05 -9.96 12.18
N LEU A 26 0.58 -9.49 13.31
CA LEU A 26 1.78 -8.66 13.38
C LEU A 26 3.05 -9.49 13.60
N SER A 27 3.32 -10.49 12.74
CA SER A 27 4.54 -11.29 12.88
C SER A 27 5.78 -10.40 12.63
N PHE A 28 6.62 -10.22 13.65
CA PHE A 28 7.60 -9.11 13.69
C PHE A 28 9.06 -9.53 13.47
N SER A 29 9.46 -10.80 13.65
CA SER A 29 10.87 -11.07 14.02
C SER A 29 11.77 -11.77 13.00
N GLN A 30 11.31 -12.17 11.80
CA GLN A 30 12.20 -12.75 10.78
C GLN A 30 12.09 -12.12 9.39
N SER A 31 11.07 -11.31 9.12
CA SER A 31 10.82 -10.76 7.77
C SER A 31 11.20 -9.29 7.58
N LEU A 32 11.50 -8.53 8.65
CA LEU A 32 11.64 -7.07 8.51
C LEU A 32 12.79 -6.68 7.58
N PHE A 33 13.95 -7.35 7.66
CA PHE A 33 15.07 -7.09 6.75
C PHE A 33 14.73 -7.42 5.29
N LEU A 34 14.06 -8.54 5.05
CA LEU A 34 13.62 -8.94 3.70
C LEU A 34 12.57 -7.97 3.16
N VAL A 35 11.66 -7.51 4.00
CA VAL A 35 10.65 -6.51 3.67
C VAL A 35 11.31 -5.18 3.33
N LEU A 36 12.22 -4.69 4.17
CA LEU A 36 12.98 -3.46 3.91
C LEU A 36 13.81 -3.58 2.63
N GLY A 37 14.43 -4.74 2.39
CA GLY A 37 15.15 -5.05 1.17
C GLY A 37 14.25 -5.02 -0.07
N ALA A 38 13.07 -5.64 -0.01
CA ALA A 38 12.11 -5.66 -1.11
C ALA A 38 11.56 -4.25 -1.42
N VAL A 39 11.13 -3.51 -0.39
CA VAL A 39 10.65 -2.12 -0.56
C VAL A 39 11.77 -1.21 -1.06
N GLY A 40 12.98 -1.36 -0.53
CA GLY A 40 14.16 -0.62 -0.97
C GLY A 40 14.51 -0.91 -2.43
N ALA A 41 14.50 -2.18 -2.85
CA ALA A 41 14.75 -2.57 -4.23
C ALA A 41 13.68 -2.04 -5.19
N PHE A 42 12.40 -2.08 -4.81
CA PHE A 42 11.32 -1.48 -5.59
C PHE A 42 11.56 0.02 -5.83
N TRP A 43 11.85 0.77 -4.77
CA TRP A 43 12.07 2.22 -4.88
C TRP A 43 13.38 2.58 -5.56
N LEU A 44 14.41 1.75 -5.45
CA LEU A 44 15.65 1.91 -6.20
C LEU A 44 15.38 1.79 -7.71
N LEU A 45 14.64 0.75 -8.13
CA LEU A 45 14.26 0.55 -9.52
C LEU A 45 13.36 1.68 -10.02
N TYR A 46 12.38 2.11 -9.20
CA TYR A 46 11.52 3.24 -9.53
C TYR A 46 12.38 4.50 -9.77
N ASN A 47 13.28 4.83 -8.84
CA ASN A 47 14.16 6.00 -8.99
C ASN A 47 15.06 5.91 -10.23
N LEU A 48 15.60 4.73 -10.53
CA LEU A 48 16.35 4.50 -11.76
C LEU A 48 15.48 4.77 -13.00
N THR A 49 14.25 4.27 -13.03
CA THR A 49 13.30 4.56 -14.12
C THR A 49 13.03 6.06 -14.24
N THR A 50 12.77 6.77 -13.15
CA THR A 50 12.54 8.22 -13.19
C THR A 50 13.74 8.99 -13.71
N TYR A 51 14.95 8.57 -13.36
CA TYR A 51 16.18 9.16 -13.84
C TYR A 51 16.37 8.94 -15.36
N VAL A 52 16.14 7.71 -15.83
CA VAL A 52 16.22 7.37 -17.27
C VAL A 52 15.19 8.16 -18.07
N LEU A 53 13.95 8.30 -17.59
CA LEU A 53 12.92 9.11 -18.23
C LEU A 53 13.31 10.58 -18.28
N ALA A 54 13.92 11.11 -17.22
CA ALA A 54 14.42 12.48 -17.19
C ALA A 54 15.55 12.70 -18.21
N LEU A 55 16.50 11.76 -18.36
CA LEU A 55 17.53 11.82 -19.39
C LEU A 55 16.95 11.78 -20.82
N GLY A 56 15.82 11.10 -21.00
CA GLY A 56 15.06 11.08 -22.24
C GLY A 56 14.24 12.33 -22.51
N ASN A 57 14.31 13.36 -21.65
CA ASN A 57 13.48 14.57 -21.69
C ASN A 57 11.97 14.28 -21.75
N ILE A 58 11.52 13.20 -21.09
CA ILE A 58 10.10 12.87 -21.01
C ILE A 58 9.39 13.92 -20.14
N PRO A 59 8.31 14.55 -20.62
CA PRO A 59 7.57 15.54 -19.85
C PRO A 59 7.16 15.02 -18.47
N GLY A 60 7.38 15.84 -17.44
CA GLY A 60 7.07 15.49 -16.05
C GLY A 60 8.20 14.80 -15.28
N PHE A 61 9.35 14.51 -15.91
CA PHE A 61 10.52 13.95 -15.24
C PHE A 61 11.72 14.89 -15.40
N ALA A 62 12.40 15.21 -14.31
CA ALA A 62 13.57 16.08 -14.32
C ALA A 62 14.69 15.55 -13.42
N THR A 63 15.94 15.73 -13.84
CA THR A 63 17.13 15.34 -13.06
C THR A 63 17.37 16.24 -11.85
N ALA A 64 16.60 17.32 -11.70
CA ALA A 64 16.61 18.17 -10.51
C ALA A 64 16.23 17.39 -9.25
N SER A 65 16.94 17.63 -8.16
CA SER A 65 16.69 16.98 -6.87
C SER A 65 15.26 17.22 -6.36
N SER A 66 14.65 16.18 -5.80
CA SER A 66 13.31 16.27 -5.23
C SER A 66 13.29 16.98 -3.87
N LYS A 67 12.07 17.23 -3.36
CA LYS A 67 11.85 17.72 -1.99
C LYS A 67 12.34 16.76 -0.90
N VAL A 68 12.38 15.45 -1.17
CA VAL A 68 12.87 14.45 -0.23
C VAL A 68 14.35 14.66 0.04
N VAL A 69 15.13 14.90 -1.02
CA VAL A 69 16.57 15.15 -0.94
C VAL A 69 16.85 16.51 -0.28
N ALA A 70 16.06 17.53 -0.63
CA ALA A 70 16.23 18.87 -0.04
C ALA A 70 15.86 18.93 1.45
N HIS A 71 14.90 18.11 1.91
CA HIS A 71 14.35 18.16 3.26
C HIS A 71 14.20 16.78 3.91
N PRO A 72 15.32 16.06 4.15
CA PRO A 72 15.28 14.68 4.61
C PRO A 72 14.60 14.50 5.98
N PHE A 73 14.79 15.44 6.91
CA PHE A 73 14.14 15.37 8.23
C PHE A 73 12.62 15.54 8.15
N LEU A 74 12.14 16.47 7.32
CA LEU A 74 10.69 16.65 7.11
C LEU A 74 10.09 15.43 6.42
N TYR A 75 10.80 14.87 5.44
CA TYR A 75 10.42 13.61 4.82
C TYR A 75 10.34 12.48 5.85
N SER A 76 11.37 12.27 6.67
CA SER A 76 11.37 11.20 7.69
C SER A 76 10.23 11.36 8.69
N ALA A 77 9.92 12.59 9.11
CA ALA A 77 8.78 12.86 9.98
C ALA A 77 7.44 12.54 9.30
N ALA A 78 7.26 12.95 8.03
CA ALA A 78 6.06 12.67 7.26
C ALA A 78 5.88 11.17 6.99
N PHE A 79 6.96 10.48 6.61
CA PHE A 79 6.99 9.03 6.42
C PHE A 79 6.67 8.28 7.72
N GLY A 80 7.32 8.64 8.83
CA GLY A 80 7.06 8.03 10.14
C GLY A 80 5.61 8.25 10.58
N SER A 81 5.06 9.45 10.38
CA SER A 81 3.65 9.72 10.65
C SER A 81 2.72 8.90 9.76
N SER A 82 3.01 8.82 8.47
CA SER A 82 2.25 8.02 7.50
C SER A 82 2.24 6.54 7.89
N LEU A 83 3.40 5.99 8.24
CA LEU A 83 3.54 4.60 8.63
C LEU A 83 2.77 4.28 9.91
N LEU A 84 2.97 5.07 10.97
CA LEU A 84 2.46 4.76 12.31
C LEU A 84 0.98 5.11 12.49
N PHE A 85 0.50 6.19 11.86
CA PHE A 85 -0.84 6.73 12.12
C PHE A 85 -1.81 6.57 10.95
N THR A 86 -1.35 6.05 9.80
CA THR A 86 -2.19 5.81 8.62
C THR A 86 -2.02 4.39 8.12
N ALA A 87 -0.85 4.05 7.56
CA ALA A 87 -0.65 2.78 6.88
C ALA A 87 -0.81 1.58 7.81
N LEU A 88 -0.10 1.51 8.94
CA LEU A 88 -0.24 0.37 9.86
C LEU A 88 -1.67 0.22 10.40
N PRO A 89 -2.35 1.26 10.93
CA PRO A 89 -3.74 1.16 11.35
C PRO A 89 -4.70 0.70 10.25
N GLU A 90 -4.59 1.28 9.06
CA GLU A 90 -5.46 0.94 7.94
C GLU A 90 -5.22 -0.49 7.47
N GLU A 91 -3.97 -0.88 7.26
CA GLU A 91 -3.66 -2.26 6.84
C GLU A 91 -4.06 -3.29 7.90
N PHE A 92 -3.84 -3.00 9.19
CA PHE A 92 -4.24 -3.89 10.27
C PHE A 92 -5.76 -4.19 10.27
N VAL A 93 -6.58 -3.18 9.98
CA VAL A 93 -8.05 -3.31 9.92
C VAL A 93 -8.50 -3.91 8.60
N PHE A 94 -8.07 -3.37 7.47
CA PHE A 94 -8.61 -3.78 6.18
C PHE A 94 -8.02 -5.10 5.69
N ARG A 95 -6.74 -5.36 5.93
CA ARG A 95 -6.04 -6.55 5.39
C ARG A 95 -5.97 -7.62 6.45
N GLY A 96 -5.52 -7.25 7.64
CA GLY A 96 -5.52 -8.15 8.80
C GLY A 96 -6.92 -8.69 9.09
N TYR A 97 -7.90 -7.80 9.28
CA TYR A 97 -9.23 -8.20 9.77
C TYR A 97 -10.23 -8.41 8.64
N PHE A 98 -10.68 -7.34 7.96
CA PHE A 98 -11.79 -7.44 7.02
C PHE A 98 -11.50 -8.40 5.87
N GLN A 99 -10.36 -8.26 5.20
CA GLN A 99 -9.98 -9.17 4.11
C GLN A 99 -9.90 -10.62 4.60
N SER A 100 -9.13 -10.91 5.67
CA SER A 100 -9.02 -12.28 6.18
C SER A 100 -10.37 -12.88 6.56
N LYS A 101 -11.21 -12.13 7.26
CA LYS A 101 -12.56 -12.55 7.65
C LYS A 101 -13.41 -12.86 6.42
N LEU A 102 -13.47 -11.93 5.46
CA LEU A 102 -14.27 -12.10 4.25
C LEU A 102 -13.79 -13.27 3.40
N ILE A 103 -12.49 -13.55 3.35
CA ILE A 103 -11.94 -14.74 2.68
C ILE A 103 -12.43 -16.02 3.40
N THR A 104 -12.33 -16.07 4.72
CA THR A 104 -12.80 -17.22 5.51
C THR A 104 -14.30 -17.48 5.29
N GLU A 105 -15.14 -16.44 5.40
CA GLU A 105 -16.59 -16.56 5.21
C GLU A 105 -16.98 -16.88 3.76
N SER A 106 -16.13 -16.56 2.77
CA SER A 106 -16.37 -16.86 1.35
C SER A 106 -15.93 -18.26 0.91
N GLY A 107 -15.58 -19.14 1.86
CA GLY A 107 -15.17 -20.52 1.57
C GLY A 107 -13.66 -20.79 1.67
N GLY A 108 -12.90 -19.92 2.36
CA GLY A 108 -11.53 -20.21 2.78
C GLY A 108 -10.47 -20.05 1.69
N THR A 109 -9.68 -21.10 1.42
CA THR A 109 -8.42 -21.00 0.66
C THR A 109 -8.58 -20.98 -0.87
N GLY A 110 -9.79 -21.11 -1.40
CA GLY A 110 -10.03 -21.09 -2.85
C GLY A 110 -9.81 -19.70 -3.47
N TRP A 111 -9.36 -19.66 -4.73
CA TRP A 111 -9.09 -18.39 -5.44
C TRP A 111 -10.32 -17.46 -5.49
N ARG A 112 -11.54 -18.02 -5.55
CA ARG A 112 -12.80 -17.26 -5.51
C ARG A 112 -12.99 -16.56 -4.17
N ALA A 113 -12.70 -17.25 -3.07
CA ALA A 113 -12.79 -16.68 -1.73
C ALA A 113 -11.76 -15.56 -1.55
N VAL A 114 -10.52 -15.76 -2.01
CA VAL A 114 -9.47 -14.74 -2.03
C VAL A 114 -9.89 -13.52 -2.85
N ALA A 115 -10.40 -13.73 -4.07
CA ALA A 115 -10.85 -12.66 -4.96
C ALA A 115 -12.02 -11.86 -4.35
N THR A 116 -13.04 -12.55 -3.82
CA THR A 116 -14.18 -11.92 -3.17
C THR A 116 -13.74 -11.14 -1.94
N GLY A 117 -13.00 -11.76 -1.01
CA GLY A 117 -12.59 -11.09 0.22
C GLY A 117 -11.67 -9.89 -0.04
N THR A 118 -10.73 -10.01 -0.98
CA THR A 118 -9.85 -8.91 -1.40
C THR A 118 -10.63 -7.79 -2.08
N GLY A 119 -11.52 -8.12 -3.01
CA GLY A 119 -12.34 -7.15 -3.74
C GLY A 119 -13.29 -6.38 -2.81
N THR A 120 -13.99 -7.09 -1.93
CA THR A 120 -14.88 -6.47 -0.96
C THR A 120 -14.12 -5.59 0.03
N ALA A 121 -12.97 -6.05 0.56
CA ALA A 121 -12.14 -5.23 1.45
C ALA A 121 -11.62 -3.97 0.76
N ALA A 122 -11.24 -4.04 -0.52
CA ALA A 122 -10.81 -2.89 -1.32
C ALA A 122 -11.93 -1.85 -1.52
N VAL A 123 -13.16 -2.31 -1.75
CA VAL A 123 -14.33 -1.42 -1.84
C VAL A 123 -14.63 -0.78 -0.48
N LEU A 124 -14.62 -1.56 0.60
CA LEU A 124 -14.81 -1.02 1.96
C LEU A 124 -13.74 0.01 2.31
N PHE A 125 -12.48 -0.23 1.93
CA PHE A 125 -11.39 0.72 2.09
C PHE A 125 -11.66 2.03 1.36
N ALA A 126 -12.14 1.99 0.11
CA ALA A 126 -12.49 3.19 -0.64
C ALA A 126 -13.66 3.95 0.00
N LEU A 127 -14.72 3.24 0.41
CA LEU A 127 -15.89 3.85 1.06
C LEU A 127 -15.55 4.46 2.41
N PHE A 128 -14.62 3.88 3.15
CA PHE A 128 -14.13 4.40 4.43
C PHE A 128 -13.50 5.80 4.31
N HIS A 129 -13.09 6.22 3.11
CA HIS A 129 -12.55 7.55 2.86
C HIS A 129 -13.61 8.63 2.60
N LEU A 130 -14.88 8.25 2.42
CA LEU A 130 -15.97 9.21 2.14
C LEU A 130 -16.16 10.26 3.26
N PRO A 131 -16.11 9.93 4.56
CA PRO A 131 -16.25 10.93 5.61
C PRO A 131 -15.18 12.02 5.50
N ARG A 132 -13.92 11.65 5.22
CA ARG A 132 -12.85 12.63 5.02
C ARG A 132 -13.11 13.49 3.78
N TRP A 133 -13.56 12.90 2.69
CA TRP A 133 -13.89 13.61 1.45
C TRP A 133 -14.96 14.68 1.66
N PHE A 134 -16.09 14.29 2.26
CA PHE A 134 -17.23 15.19 2.44
C PHE A 134 -17.06 16.15 3.62
N LEU A 135 -16.62 15.67 4.78
CA LEU A 135 -16.66 16.42 6.04
C LEU A 135 -15.37 17.22 6.29
N MET A 136 -14.21 16.66 5.95
CA MET A 136 -12.93 17.32 6.23
C MET A 136 -12.43 18.17 5.06
N SER A 137 -12.65 17.69 3.83
CA SER A 137 -12.24 18.41 2.62
C SER A 137 -13.35 19.26 2.02
N GLY A 138 -14.61 19.10 2.45
CA GLY A 138 -15.74 19.88 1.93
C GLY A 138 -16.04 19.62 0.45
N HIS A 139 -15.57 18.49 -0.11
CA HIS A 139 -15.78 18.17 -1.51
C HIS A 139 -17.18 17.61 -1.74
N GLY A 140 -17.74 17.89 -2.92
CA GLY A 140 -19.05 17.37 -3.34
C GLY A 140 -18.99 16.02 -4.08
N VAL A 141 -20.14 15.64 -4.64
CA VAL A 141 -20.25 14.50 -5.56
C VAL A 141 -19.92 14.98 -6.98
N GLY A 142 -19.07 14.24 -7.70
CA GLY A 142 -18.70 14.57 -9.07
C GLY A 142 -17.59 13.66 -9.63
N PRO A 143 -17.06 13.95 -10.83
CA PRO A 143 -16.03 13.14 -11.47
C PRO A 143 -14.78 12.94 -10.59
N ALA A 144 -14.37 13.97 -9.85
CA ALA A 144 -13.24 13.88 -8.93
C ALA A 144 -13.45 12.85 -7.81
N LEU A 145 -14.68 12.70 -7.31
CA LEU A 145 -15.03 11.66 -6.34
C LEU A 145 -14.91 10.27 -6.98
N ALA A 146 -15.42 10.10 -8.20
CA ALA A 146 -15.31 8.84 -8.93
C ALA A 146 -13.84 8.45 -9.15
N THR A 147 -13.01 9.37 -9.63
CA THR A 147 -11.56 9.15 -9.79
C THR A 147 -10.92 8.79 -8.44
N ARG A 148 -11.23 9.52 -7.37
CA ARG A 148 -10.69 9.26 -6.03
C ARG A 148 -11.04 7.85 -5.54
N LEU A 149 -12.30 7.45 -5.65
CA LEU A 149 -12.77 6.12 -5.24
C LEU A 149 -12.13 5.02 -6.09
N SER A 150 -12.04 5.22 -7.40
CA SER A 150 -11.39 4.26 -8.31
C SER A 150 -9.91 4.05 -7.94
N VAL A 151 -9.16 5.12 -7.70
CA VAL A 151 -7.76 5.01 -7.24
C VAL A 151 -7.68 4.28 -5.89
N LEU A 152 -8.57 4.58 -4.96
CA LEU A 152 -8.61 3.90 -3.67
C LEU A 152 -8.93 2.40 -3.82
N VAL A 153 -9.86 2.02 -4.69
CA VAL A 153 -10.15 0.60 -4.99
C VAL A 153 -8.93 -0.08 -5.61
N ILE A 154 -8.27 0.56 -6.59
CA ILE A 154 -7.06 0.00 -7.24
C ILE A 154 -5.95 -0.20 -6.21
N SER A 155 -5.67 0.80 -5.38
CA SER A 155 -4.70 0.68 -4.28
C SER A 155 -5.11 -0.41 -3.29
N GLY A 156 -6.42 -0.49 -3.01
CA GLY A 156 -7.05 -1.47 -2.15
C GLY A 156 -6.75 -2.89 -2.60
N LEU A 157 -7.00 -3.16 -3.89
CA LEU A 157 -6.74 -4.42 -4.57
C LEU A 157 -5.25 -4.76 -4.59
N ALA A 158 -4.38 -3.81 -4.92
CA ALA A 158 -2.94 -4.05 -4.98
C ALA A 158 -2.37 -4.44 -3.61
N PHE A 159 -2.68 -3.66 -2.57
CA PHE A 159 -2.28 -3.97 -1.20
C PHE A 159 -2.88 -5.28 -0.70
N GLY A 160 -4.14 -5.55 -1.02
CA GLY A 160 -4.81 -6.79 -0.65
C GLY A 160 -4.24 -8.03 -1.35
N LEU A 161 -3.86 -7.92 -2.63
CA LEU A 161 -3.17 -8.98 -3.37
C LEU A 161 -1.78 -9.24 -2.79
N ILE A 162 -1.00 -8.19 -2.52
CA ILE A 162 0.32 -8.32 -1.88
C ILE A 162 0.17 -9.01 -0.52
N TYR A 163 -0.84 -8.62 0.28
CA TYR A 163 -1.12 -9.29 1.54
C TYR A 163 -1.50 -10.76 1.35
N ALA A 164 -2.38 -11.09 0.42
CA ALA A 164 -2.79 -12.47 0.14
C ALA A 164 -1.62 -13.35 -0.34
N LEU A 165 -0.68 -12.77 -1.10
CA LEU A 165 0.49 -13.48 -1.63
C LEU A 165 1.57 -13.70 -0.56
N THR A 166 1.71 -12.79 0.40
CA THR A 166 2.87 -12.75 1.31
C THR A 166 2.52 -13.03 2.76
N ASN A 167 1.24 -12.89 3.13
CA ASN A 167 0.75 -12.86 4.50
C ASN A 167 1.58 -11.91 5.40
N ASN A 168 2.08 -10.82 4.82
CA ASN A 168 3.03 -9.92 5.48
C ASN A 168 2.47 -8.50 5.56
N LEU A 169 1.96 -8.14 6.74
CA LEU A 169 1.37 -6.84 6.98
C LEU A 169 2.40 -5.70 6.93
N TRP A 170 3.65 -5.96 7.35
CA TRP A 170 4.73 -4.97 7.31
C TRP A 170 5.10 -4.56 5.90
N LEU A 171 5.15 -5.52 4.97
CA LEU A 171 5.40 -5.24 3.56
C LEU A 171 4.35 -4.29 2.98
N VAL A 172 3.08 -4.61 3.20
CA VAL A 172 1.96 -3.81 2.69
C VAL A 172 1.93 -2.44 3.35
N ALA A 173 2.13 -2.37 4.67
CA ALA A 173 2.14 -1.09 5.39
C ALA A 173 3.32 -0.19 4.96
N LEU A 174 4.49 -0.75 4.66
CA LEU A 174 5.62 0.03 4.16
C LEU A 174 5.40 0.49 2.70
N PHE A 175 4.84 -0.36 1.83
CA PHE A 175 4.43 0.08 0.50
C PHE A 175 3.38 1.18 0.58
N HIS A 176 2.35 1.03 1.40
CA HIS A 176 1.35 2.06 1.61
C HIS A 176 1.99 3.35 2.15
N ALA A 177 2.80 3.28 3.20
CA ALA A 177 3.44 4.46 3.79
C ALA A 177 4.34 5.19 2.78
N THR A 178 5.08 4.44 1.95
CA THR A 178 5.94 5.00 0.90
C THR A 178 5.15 5.49 -0.31
N MET A 179 3.98 4.94 -0.65
CA MET A 179 3.11 5.54 -1.66
C MET A 179 2.47 6.85 -1.18
N ASN A 180 2.17 6.95 0.13
CA ASN A 180 1.74 8.20 0.75
C ASN A 180 2.87 9.24 0.80
N GLN A 181 4.12 8.79 0.96
CA GLN A 181 5.32 9.63 1.03
C GLN A 181 6.43 9.04 0.13
N PRO A 182 6.35 9.22 -1.20
CA PRO A 182 7.29 8.61 -2.15
C PRO A 182 8.74 9.05 -1.90
N PRO A 183 9.70 8.13 -1.68
CA PRO A 183 11.13 8.44 -1.55
C PRO A 183 11.78 8.69 -2.92
N LEU A 184 11.19 9.56 -3.73
CA LEU A 184 11.75 9.95 -5.02
C LEU A 184 12.96 10.84 -4.79
N LEU A 185 14.07 10.56 -5.46
CA LEU A 185 15.31 11.35 -5.42
C LEU A 185 15.30 12.48 -6.44
N PHE A 186 14.56 12.29 -7.53
CA PHE A 186 14.44 13.21 -8.65
C PHE A 186 13.05 13.83 -8.69
N THR A 187 12.95 14.99 -9.33
CA THR A 187 11.69 15.71 -9.47
C THR A 187 10.79 15.00 -10.47
N VAL A 188 9.61 14.61 -9.99
CA VAL A 188 8.53 14.04 -10.78
C VAL A 188 7.31 14.93 -10.62
N ASN A 189 6.79 15.43 -11.73
CA ASN A 189 5.60 16.27 -11.81
C ASN A 189 4.68 15.75 -12.91
N ILE A 190 3.92 14.70 -12.59
CA ILE A 190 2.95 14.11 -13.51
C ILE A 190 1.76 15.08 -13.66
N PRO A 191 1.32 15.40 -14.89
CA PRO A 191 0.08 16.13 -15.11
C PRO A 191 -1.13 15.46 -14.45
N ALA A 192 -2.06 16.25 -13.90
CA ALA A 192 -3.17 15.75 -13.08
C ALA A 192 -4.06 14.76 -13.84
N GLU A 193 -4.25 14.98 -15.14
CA GLU A 193 -5.01 14.12 -16.04
C GLU A 193 -4.39 12.71 -16.22
N LEU A 194 -3.09 12.56 -15.93
CA LEU A 194 -2.38 11.28 -16.02
C LEU A 194 -2.27 10.55 -14.68
N HIS A 195 -2.64 11.18 -13.54
CA HIS A 195 -2.50 10.58 -12.21
C HIS A 195 -3.23 9.24 -12.08
N PHE A 196 -4.39 9.11 -12.71
CA PHE A 196 -5.14 7.85 -12.68
C PHE A 196 -4.39 6.71 -13.38
N VAL A 197 -3.87 6.98 -14.59
CA VAL A 197 -3.13 6.00 -15.38
C VAL A 197 -1.81 5.64 -14.71
N VAL A 198 -1.08 6.63 -14.20
CA VAL A 198 0.15 6.40 -13.45
C VAL A 198 -0.13 5.56 -12.21
N GLY A 199 -1.19 5.85 -11.45
CA GLY A 199 -1.57 5.02 -10.31
C GLY A 199 -1.82 3.56 -10.70
N ILE A 200 -2.52 3.28 -11.80
CA ILE A 200 -2.70 1.90 -12.30
C ILE A 200 -1.35 1.23 -12.55
N ILE A 201 -0.43 1.92 -13.23
CA ILE A 201 0.90 1.41 -13.53
C ILE A 201 1.66 1.12 -12.24
N GLU A 202 1.74 2.07 -11.33
CA GLU A 202 2.46 1.93 -10.05
C GLU A 202 1.96 0.74 -9.23
N TYR A 203 0.64 0.63 -9.05
CA TYR A 203 0.04 -0.46 -8.28
C TYR A 203 0.18 -1.82 -8.97
N THR A 204 0.06 -1.87 -10.30
CA THR A 204 0.27 -3.12 -11.06
C THR A 204 1.74 -3.55 -11.00
N THR A 205 2.67 -2.62 -11.17
CA THR A 205 4.12 -2.86 -11.08
C THR A 205 4.50 -3.32 -9.68
N MET A 206 3.90 -2.76 -8.63
CA MET A 206 4.14 -3.19 -7.24
C MET A 206 3.71 -4.64 -6.99
N VAL A 207 2.53 -5.04 -7.48
CA VAL A 207 2.06 -6.43 -7.42
C VAL A 207 3.00 -7.34 -8.23
N GLY A 208 3.31 -6.96 -9.47
CA GLY A 208 4.21 -7.73 -10.34
C GLY A 208 5.62 -7.90 -9.75
N PHE A 209 6.17 -6.84 -9.15
CA PHE A 209 7.43 -6.87 -8.42
C PHE A 209 7.38 -7.85 -7.25
N THR A 210 6.30 -7.82 -6.47
CA THR A 210 6.11 -8.75 -5.34
C THR A 210 6.10 -10.21 -5.82
N ILE A 211 5.38 -10.49 -6.90
CA ILE A 211 5.34 -11.84 -7.52
C ILE A 211 6.74 -12.25 -7.98
N ALA A 212 7.49 -11.36 -8.62
CA ALA A 212 8.86 -11.64 -9.06
C ALA A 212 9.80 -11.95 -7.90
N VAL A 213 9.73 -11.18 -6.80
CA VAL A 213 10.52 -11.44 -5.58
C VAL A 213 10.16 -12.81 -4.98
N LEU A 214 8.88 -13.15 -4.89
CA LEU A 214 8.44 -14.46 -4.39
C LEU A 214 8.92 -15.61 -5.28
N TYR A 215 8.88 -15.44 -6.60
CA TYR A 215 9.37 -16.44 -7.54
C TYR A 215 10.88 -16.65 -7.40
N LEU A 216 11.66 -15.58 -7.33
CA LEU A 216 13.12 -15.65 -7.21
C LEU A 216 13.59 -16.21 -5.85
N THR A 217 12.85 -15.93 -4.78
CA THR A 217 13.19 -16.45 -3.44
C THR A 217 12.79 -17.91 -3.26
N SER A 218 11.67 -18.34 -3.86
CA SER A 218 11.26 -19.75 -3.84
C SER A 218 12.10 -20.65 -4.74
N SER A 219 12.55 -20.18 -5.91
CA SER A 219 13.42 -20.95 -6.81
C SER A 219 14.83 -21.20 -6.25
N ASN A 220 15.37 -20.24 -5.50
CA ASN A 220 16.67 -20.38 -4.82
C ASN A 220 16.64 -21.42 -3.68
N LEU A 221 15.49 -21.64 -3.04
CA LEU A 221 15.33 -22.69 -2.02
C LEU A 221 15.27 -24.10 -2.64
N ILE A 222 14.76 -24.25 -3.86
CA ILE A 222 14.70 -25.55 -4.57
C ILE A 222 16.07 -25.93 -5.16
N SER A 223 16.90 -24.95 -5.48
CA SER A 223 18.22 -25.18 -6.10
C SER A 223 19.34 -25.49 -5.09
N ALA A 224 19.05 -25.37 -3.79
CA ALA A 224 19.99 -25.58 -2.69
C ALA A 224 19.79 -26.94 -1.95
N VAL A 225 18.90 -27.79 -2.47
CA VAL A 225 18.60 -29.16 -1.98
C VAL A 225 18.99 -30.15 -3.07
#